data_AF-A0A2R8C0B0-F1
#
_entry.id   AF-A0A2R8C0B0-F1
#
_cell.length_a   1.000
_cell.length_b   1.000
_cell.length_c   1.000
_cell.angle_alpha   90.00
_cell.angle_beta   90.00
_cell.angle_gamma   90.00
#
_symmetry.space_group_name_H-M   'P 1'
#
loop_
_entity.id
_entity.type
_entity.pdbx_description
1 polymer ?
#
loop_
_entity_poly.entity_id
_entity_poly.type
_entity_poly.pdbx_seq_one_letter_code
_entity_poly.pdbx_strand_id
1 'polypeptide(L)'
;MNTDQGCQFTSFAWTDRLHRTGIRISMDGKGRFLDNIFIERLWRTLKYECVYLHAWETGSEAKAGIRKWMTFYNRQRPHSALGDRPPAVVYWQRDDINQPDQQVQKVA
;
A
#
# COMPACT_ATOMS: atom_id res chain seq x y z
N MET A 1 2.92 7.23 -9.18
CA MET A 1 3.57 6.60 -8.01
C MET A 1 4.35 7.66 -7.26
N ASN A 2 4.04 7.84 -5.98
CA ASN A 2 4.80 8.71 -5.09
C ASN A 2 5.80 7.87 -4.28
N THR A 3 7.06 8.31 -4.23
CA THR A 3 8.14 7.67 -3.45
C THR A 3 9.02 8.72 -2.79
N ASP A 4 9.83 8.30 -1.83
CA ASP A 4 10.95 9.11 -1.38
C ASP A 4 12.07 9.20 -2.44
N GLN A 5 13.10 10.01 -2.16
CA GLN A 5 14.29 10.17 -3.00
C GLN A 5 15.40 9.13 -2.73
N GLY A 6 15.08 7.97 -2.17
CA GLY A 6 16.04 6.88 -1.94
C GLY A 6 16.74 6.42 -3.23
N CYS A 7 17.96 5.90 -3.09
CA CYS A 7 18.78 5.50 -4.25
C CYS A 7 18.12 4.41 -5.12
N GLN A 8 17.29 3.55 -4.52
CA GLN A 8 16.53 2.54 -5.24
C GLN A 8 15.45 3.17 -6.14
N PHE A 9 14.70 4.14 -5.64
CA PHE A 9 13.59 4.79 -6.34
C PHE A 9 14.05 5.87 -7.32
N THR A 10 15.28 6.36 -7.17
CA THR A 10 15.93 7.28 -8.13
C THR A 10 16.75 6.55 -9.19
N SER A 11 16.90 5.23 -9.09
CA SER A 11 17.63 4.43 -10.07
C SER A 11 16.97 4.42 -11.46
N PHE A 12 17.78 4.28 -12.51
CA PHE A 12 17.27 4.19 -13.88
C PHE A 12 16.37 2.95 -14.06
N ALA A 13 16.78 1.80 -13.53
CA ALA A 13 16.01 0.56 -13.66
C ALA A 13 14.58 0.68 -13.11
N TRP A 14 14.39 1.45 -12.04
CA TRP A 14 13.09 1.72 -11.45
C TRP A 14 12.27 2.72 -12.29
N THR A 15 12.87 3.88 -12.59
CA THR A 15 12.18 4.98 -13.28
C THR A 15 11.80 4.61 -14.72
N ASP A 16 12.69 3.93 -15.46
CA ASP A 16 12.42 3.43 -16.81
C ASP A 16 11.25 2.43 -16.83
N ARG A 17 11.18 1.51 -15.86
CA ARG A 17 10.05 0.57 -15.75
C ARG A 17 8.72 1.29 -15.58
N LEU A 18 8.66 2.30 -14.73
CA LEU A 18 7.44 3.09 -14.49
C LEU A 18 7.06 3.95 -15.71
N HIS A 19 8.05 4.53 -16.39
CA HIS A 19 7.81 5.29 -17.62
C HIS A 19 7.23 4.40 -18.72
N ARG A 20 7.79 3.19 -18.92
CA ARG A 20 7.29 2.23 -19.93
C ARG A 20 5.86 1.76 -19.68
N THR A 21 5.40 1.78 -18.42
CA THR A 21 4.02 1.42 -18.08
C THR A 21 3.09 2.63 -18.00
N GLY A 22 3.55 3.84 -18.38
CA GLY A 22 2.75 5.06 -18.36
C GLY A 22 2.43 5.57 -16.95
N ILE A 23 3.13 5.11 -15.92
CA ILE A 23 2.90 5.53 -14.54
C ILE A 23 3.62 6.86 -14.30
N ARG A 24 2.85 7.92 -14.00
CA ARG A 24 3.40 9.21 -13.59
C ARG A 24 4.22 9.06 -12.31
N ILE A 25 5.49 9.46 -12.33
CA ILE A 25 6.36 9.47 -11.15
C ILE A 25 6.24 10.83 -10.45
N SER A 26 6.16 10.83 -9.13
CA SER A 26 6.35 12.00 -8.28
C SER A 26 7.24 11.60 -7.11
N MET A 27 8.17 12.45 -6.72
CA MET A 27 8.99 12.23 -5.52
C MET A 27 8.69 13.30 -4.50
N ASP A 28 8.83 12.98 -3.22
CA ASP A 28 8.71 13.96 -2.16
C ASP A 28 9.76 15.09 -2.35
N GLY A 29 9.36 16.31 -2.00
CA GLY A 29 10.32 17.41 -1.93
C GLY A 29 11.15 17.28 -0.65
N LYS A 30 12.39 17.79 -0.65
CA LYS A 30 13.18 17.92 0.58
C LYS A 30 12.35 18.66 1.64
N GLY A 31 12.07 18.00 2.77
CA GLY A 31 11.26 18.55 3.86
C GLY A 31 9.74 18.31 3.77
N ARG A 32 9.24 17.52 2.80
CA ARG A 32 7.81 17.20 2.66
C ARG A 32 7.44 15.83 3.26
N PHE A 33 7.74 15.63 4.54
CA PHE A 33 7.46 14.38 5.28
C PHE A 33 5.97 13.96 5.26
N LEU A 34 5.06 14.90 5.04
CA LEU A 34 3.62 14.65 4.97
C LEU A 34 3.24 13.69 3.84
N ASP A 35 3.98 13.68 2.73
CA ASP A 35 3.69 12.80 1.59
C ASP A 35 3.93 11.32 1.97
N ASN A 36 4.82 11.06 2.95
CA ASN A 36 5.20 9.72 3.41
C ASN A 36 4.49 9.29 4.72
N ILE A 37 3.72 10.19 5.35
CA ILE A 37 3.20 9.98 6.72
C ILE A 37 2.31 8.73 6.85
N PHE A 38 1.55 8.39 5.80
CA PHE A 38 0.65 7.24 5.80
C PHE A 38 1.42 5.92 5.81
N ILE A 39 2.46 5.81 4.98
CA ILE A 39 3.27 4.61 4.88
C ILE A 39 4.19 4.47 6.10
N GLU A 40 4.70 5.57 6.64
CA GLU A 40 5.44 5.58 7.90
C GLU A 40 4.59 5.10 9.08
N ARG A 41 3.33 5.55 9.16
CA ARG A 41 2.39 5.08 10.18
C ARG A 41 2.15 3.58 10.08
N LEU A 42 1.96 3.05 8.86
CA LEU A 42 1.83 1.60 8.63
C LEU A 42 3.06 0.85 9.14
N TRP A 43 4.26 1.29 8.74
CA TRP A 43 5.50 0.63 9.13
C TRP A 43 5.74 0.68 10.64
N ARG A 44 5.43 1.80 11.30
CA ARG A 44 5.49 1.91 12.75
C ARG A 44 4.58 0.87 13.40
N THR A 45 3.31 0.83 13.02
CA THR A 45 2.36 -0.13 13.57
C THR A 45 2.81 -1.58 13.35
N LEU A 46 3.25 -1.95 12.15
CA LEU A 46 3.78 -3.31 11.89
C LEU A 46 4.96 -3.66 12.81
N LYS A 47 5.90 -2.72 13.00
CA LYS A 47 7.09 -2.98 13.82
C LYS A 47 6.71 -3.26 15.27
N TYR A 48 5.86 -2.41 15.85
CA TYR A 48 5.45 -2.54 17.25
C TYR A 48 4.52 -3.72 17.51
N GLU A 49 3.60 -4.00 16.59
CA GLU A 49 2.57 -5.04 16.79
C GLU A 49 2.98 -6.42 16.25
N CYS A 50 4.06 -6.52 15.46
CA CYS A 50 4.51 -7.79 14.90
C CYS A 50 6.03 -7.97 15.04
N VAL A 51 6.84 -7.10 14.43
CA VAL A 51 8.28 -7.39 14.28
C VAL A 51 9.00 -7.45 15.62
N TYR A 52 8.77 -6.49 16.51
CA TYR A 52 9.46 -6.42 17.80
C TYR A 52 8.97 -7.43 18.83
N LEU A 53 7.81 -8.05 18.61
CA LEU A 53 7.24 -9.05 19.52
C LEU A 53 7.76 -10.47 19.26
N HIS A 54 8.52 -10.68 18.19
CA HIS A 54 8.94 -12.01 17.75
C HIS A 54 10.46 -12.07 17.54
N ALA A 55 11.07 -13.13 18.05
CA ALA A 55 12.45 -13.49 17.74
C ALA A 55 12.45 -14.56 16.64
N TRP A 56 12.36 -14.13 15.38
CA TRP A 56 12.36 -15.04 14.23
C TRP A 56 13.72 -15.71 14.07
N GLU A 57 13.74 -17.02 13.83
CA GLU A 57 14.98 -17.75 13.58
C GLU A 57 15.37 -17.68 12.09
N THR A 58 14.37 -17.59 11.21
CA THR A 58 14.58 -17.53 9.76
C THR A 58 13.81 -16.41 9.07
N GLY A 59 14.32 -15.97 7.91
CA GLY A 59 13.61 -15.02 7.06
C GLY A 59 12.26 -15.55 6.54
N SER A 60 12.12 -16.86 6.39
CA SER A 60 10.85 -17.50 5.97
C SER A 60 9.77 -17.36 7.03
N GLU A 61 10.13 -17.53 8.30
CA GLU A 61 9.21 -17.31 9.43
C GLU A 61 8.82 -15.84 9.54
N ALA A 62 9.79 -14.92 9.48
CA ALA A 62 9.53 -13.49 9.48
C ALA A 62 8.57 -13.09 8.34
N LYS A 63 8.78 -13.63 7.14
CA LYS A 63 7.91 -13.42 5.98
C LYS A 63 6.50 -13.95 6.22
N ALA A 64 6.35 -15.13 6.83
CA ALA A 64 5.05 -15.70 7.16
C ALA A 64 4.31 -14.87 8.22
N GLY A 65 5.01 -14.46 9.28
CA GLY A 65 4.48 -13.59 10.33
C GLY A 65 4.01 -12.24 9.80
N ILE A 66 4.85 -11.56 9.01
CA ILE A 66 4.52 -10.28 8.37
C ILE A 66 3.32 -10.44 7.42
N ARG A 67 3.25 -11.54 6.64
CA ARG A 67 2.11 -11.81 5.76
C ARG A 67 0.80 -11.99 6.55
N LYS A 68 0.85 -12.73 7.65
CA LYS A 68 -0.30 -12.92 8.55
C LYS A 68 -0.76 -11.57 9.11
N TRP A 69 0.18 -10.75 9.59
CA TRP A 69 -0.13 -9.42 10.11
C TRP A 69 -0.71 -8.49 9.03
N MET A 70 -0.15 -8.47 7.81
CA MET A 70 -0.69 -7.67 6.71
C MET A 70 -2.10 -8.10 6.29
N THR A 71 -2.40 -9.40 6.38
CA THR A 71 -3.75 -9.92 6.11
C THR A 71 -4.73 -9.42 7.16
N PHE A 72 -4.35 -9.49 8.44
CA PHE A 72 -5.15 -8.93 9.54
C PHE A 72 -5.37 -7.42 9.37
N TYR A 73 -4.30 -6.65 9.15
CA TYR A 73 -4.37 -5.19 9.00
C TYR A 73 -5.32 -4.77 7.87
N ASN A 74 -5.24 -5.42 6.70
CA ASN A 74 -6.04 -5.02 5.55
C ASN A 74 -7.48 -5.54 5.59
N ARG A 75 -7.72 -6.75 6.11
CA ARG A 75 -9.02 -7.44 5.97
C ARG A 75 -9.85 -7.49 7.25
N GLN A 76 -9.25 -7.26 8.41
CA GLN A 76 -9.93 -7.48 9.70
C GLN A 76 -9.85 -6.28 10.63
N ARG A 77 -8.74 -5.53 10.61
CA ARG A 77 -8.55 -4.38 11.50
C ARG A 77 -9.49 -3.23 11.13
N PRO A 78 -10.39 -2.76 12.01
CA PRO A 78 -11.17 -1.56 11.76
C PRO A 78 -10.31 -0.30 11.91
N HIS A 79 -10.54 0.70 11.07
CA HIS A 79 -9.90 2.00 11.15
C HIS A 79 -10.94 3.11 11.29
N SER A 80 -10.84 3.93 12.34
CA SER A 80 -11.77 5.04 12.57
C SER A 80 -11.82 6.04 11.41
N ALA A 81 -10.68 6.32 10.78
CA ALA A 81 -10.59 7.15 9.58
C ALA A 81 -11.35 6.58 8.36
N LEU A 82 -11.76 5.32 8.41
CA LEU A 82 -12.50 4.61 7.37
C LEU A 82 -13.95 4.28 7.79
N GLY A 83 -14.43 4.88 8.89
CA GLY A 83 -15.73 4.58 9.49
C GLY A 83 -15.77 3.19 10.12
N ASP A 84 -14.71 2.84 10.86
CA ASP A 84 -14.53 1.55 11.55
C ASP A 84 -14.58 0.33 10.63
N ARG A 85 -14.19 0.51 9.37
CA ARG A 85 -14.09 -0.57 8.37
C ARG A 85 -12.64 -0.93 8.07
N PRO A 86 -12.36 -2.19 7.67
CA PRO A 86 -11.04 -2.58 7.19
C PRO A 86 -10.65 -1.88 5.89
N PRO A 87 -9.35 -1.59 5.68
CA PRO A 87 -8.86 -0.90 4.48
C PRO A 87 -9.32 -1.54 3.18
N ALA A 88 -9.33 -2.87 3.14
CA ALA A 88 -9.64 -3.59 1.92
C ALA A 88 -11.12 -3.45 1.51
N VAL A 89 -12.05 -3.34 2.47
CA VAL A 89 -13.46 -3.04 2.20
C VAL A 89 -13.61 -1.71 1.47
N VAL A 90 -12.91 -0.67 1.92
CA VAL A 90 -12.97 0.66 1.29
C VAL A 90 -12.27 0.67 -0.07
N TYR A 91 -11.16 -0.05 -0.20
CA TYR A 91 -10.42 -0.14 -1.45
C TYR A 91 -11.28 -0.74 -2.57
N TRP A 92 -11.88 -1.92 -2.37
CA TRP A 92 -12.69 -2.57 -3.39
C TRP A 92 -14.02 -1.85 -3.67
N GLN A 93 -14.63 -1.21 -2.66
CA GLN A 93 -15.81 -0.36 -2.89
C GLN A 93 -15.54 0.82 -3.83
N ARG A 94 -14.32 1.36 -3.82
CA ARG A 94 -13.95 2.46 -4.73
C ARG A 94 -13.74 1.97 -6.16
N ASP A 95 -13.32 0.74 -6.36
CA ASP A 95 -13.21 0.14 -7.69
C ASP A 95 -14.60 -0.06 -8.31
N ASP A 96 -15.59 -0.45 -7.51
CA ASP A 96 -16.99 -0.58 -7.95
C ASP A 96 -17.61 0.77 -8.35
N ILE A 97 -17.29 1.86 -7.64
CA ILE A 97 -17.78 3.22 -7.95
C ILE A 97 -17.10 3.80 -9.20
N ASN A 98 -15.84 3.42 -9.47
CA ASN A 98 -15.10 3.86 -10.66
C ASN A 98 -15.33 2.98 -11.90
N GLN A 99 -16.30 2.06 -11.86
CA GLN A 99 -16.90 1.45 -13.06
C GLN A 99 -18.29 2.06 -13.36
N PRO A 100 -18.39 3.27 -13.94
CA PRO A 100 -19.60 3.64 -14.65
C PRO A 100 -19.60 2.91 -16.00
N ASP A 101 -20.68 2.19 -16.28
CA ASP A 101 -21.06 1.56 -17.56
C ASP A 101 -20.42 0.21 -17.94
N GLN A 102 -20.94 -0.86 -17.35
CA GLN A 102 -21.30 -2.08 -18.10
C GLN A 102 -22.82 -2.09 -18.41
N GLN A 103 -23.31 -1.05 -19.08
CA GLN A 103 -24.65 -1.05 -19.69
C GLN A 103 -24.64 -0.36 -21.06
N VAL A 104 -23.92 -0.88 -22.05
CA VAL A 104 -24.32 -0.72 -23.46
C VAL A 104 -23.88 -1.96 -24.25
N GLN A 105 -24.79 -2.46 -25.10
CA GLN A 105 -24.66 -3.54 -26.09
C GLN A 105 -24.97 -4.97 -25.61
N LYS A 106 -26.25 -5.21 -25.29
CA LYS A 106 -26.96 -6.32 -25.95
C LYS A 106 -27.97 -5.72 -26.91
N VAL A 107 -27.52 -5.53 -28.15
CA VAL A 107 -28.40 -5.32 -29.30
C VAL A 107 -28.89 -6.72 -29.70
N ALA A 108 -30.20 -6.91 -29.68
CA ALA A 108 -30.92 -7.93 -30.44
C ALA A 108 -32.06 -7.20 -31.15
#